data_AF-A0A6N9PV14-F1
#
_entry.id   AF-A0A6N9PV14-F1
#
_cell.length_a   1.000
_cell.length_b   1.000
_cell.length_c   1.000
_cell.angle_alpha   90.00
_cell.angle_beta   90.00
_cell.angle_gamma   90.00
#
_symmetry.space_group_name_H-M   'P 1'
#
loop_
_entity.id
_entity.type
_entity.pdbx_description
1 polymer ?
#
loop_
_entity_poly.entity_id
_entity_poly.type
_entity_poly.pdbx_seq_one_letter_code
_entity_poly.pdbx_strand_id
1 'polypeptide(L)'
;MKLRNGIFSTEQYNGFALDMDNIQAENPSLRGDRIELTYTGRLPAQFRDCENARVSLIVKPRDVRVCLRAYRDKKNLLAVIDAEPPEIENLLDRFFETPNSGSTGLESFWSGVWFAHFVDWKAAQKSA
;
A
#
# COMPACT_ATOMS: atom_id res chain seq x y z
N MET A 1 26.39 -18.04 2.66
CA MET A 1 25.56 -16.96 2.07
C MET A 1 24.97 -16.15 3.23
N LYS A 2 25.46 -14.92 3.48
CA LYS A 2 25.04 -14.11 4.64
C LYS A 2 23.65 -13.51 4.37
N LEU A 3 22.66 -13.96 5.12
CA LEU A 3 21.31 -13.38 5.14
C LEU A 3 21.43 -11.94 5.65
N ARG A 4 20.86 -10.99 4.91
CA ARG A 4 20.82 -9.58 5.31
C ARG A 4 19.96 -9.45 6.56
N ASN A 5 20.56 -8.94 7.63
CA ASN A 5 19.88 -8.54 8.85
C ASN A 5 18.78 -7.53 8.53
N GLY A 6 17.54 -8.00 8.71
CA GLY A 6 16.31 -7.24 8.54
C GLY A 6 15.12 -8.06 9.00
N ILE A 7 15.27 -8.78 10.12
CA ILE A 7 14.14 -9.38 10.82
C ILE A 7 13.50 -8.27 11.63
N PHE A 8 12.28 -7.87 11.25
CA PHE A 8 11.28 -7.47 12.23
C PHE A 8 10.24 -8.60 12.26
N SER A 9 10.42 -9.46 13.27
CA SER A 9 9.43 -10.24 14.05
C SER A 9 8.11 -10.60 13.34
N THR A 10 7.92 -11.86 12.94
CA THR A 10 7.18 -12.88 13.73
C THR A 10 5.85 -12.38 14.29
N GLU A 11 4.85 -12.23 13.42
CA GLU A 11 3.46 -12.65 13.62
C GLU A 11 2.74 -12.45 12.29
N GLN A 12 2.28 -13.52 11.65
CA GLN A 12 1.38 -13.42 10.50
C GLN A 12 0.12 -12.68 10.99
N TYR A 13 -0.10 -11.47 10.49
CA TYR A 13 -1.09 -10.53 11.04
C TYR A 13 -2.52 -10.83 10.56
N ASN A 14 -3.02 -12.03 10.89
CA ASN A 14 -4.41 -12.49 10.88
C ASN A 14 -5.37 -11.74 9.93
N GLY A 15 -5.24 -11.98 8.62
CA GLY A 15 -6.34 -11.87 7.65
C GLY A 15 -7.19 -10.62 7.74
N PHE A 16 -6.57 -9.45 7.97
CA PHE A 16 -7.31 -8.20 7.95
C PHE A 16 -7.71 -7.90 6.51
N ALA A 17 -9.00 -8.00 6.22
CA ALA A 17 -9.59 -7.48 5.00
C ALA A 17 -9.61 -5.96 5.09
N LEU A 18 -8.94 -5.30 4.15
CA LEU A 18 -8.90 -3.85 4.08
C LEU A 18 -10.20 -3.32 3.50
N ASP A 19 -10.79 -2.37 4.22
CA ASP A 19 -11.90 -1.59 3.70
C ASP A 19 -11.35 -0.54 2.72
N MET A 20 -11.41 -0.89 1.43
CA MET A 20 -10.84 -0.10 0.33
C MET A 20 -11.52 1.25 0.13
N ASP A 21 -12.73 1.43 0.66
CA ASP A 21 -13.47 2.69 0.60
C ASP A 21 -12.94 3.70 1.61
N ASN A 22 -12.25 3.20 2.64
CA ASN A 22 -11.61 4.01 3.68
C ASN A 22 -10.16 4.38 3.36
N ILE A 23 -9.69 4.09 2.15
CA ILE A 23 -8.39 4.52 1.66
C ILE A 23 -8.59 5.77 0.80
N GLN A 24 -7.89 6.84 1.13
CA GLN A 24 -7.93 8.08 0.35
C GLN A 24 -7.06 7.95 -0.91
N ALA A 25 -7.50 7.14 -1.86
CA ALA A 25 -6.75 6.80 -3.07
C ALA A 25 -6.49 7.99 -4.00
N GLU A 26 -7.43 8.93 -4.03
CA GLU A 26 -7.34 10.14 -4.87
C GLU A 26 -6.44 11.23 -4.26
N ASN A 27 -5.93 11.01 -3.05
CA ASN A 27 -5.00 11.96 -2.44
C ASN A 27 -3.57 11.65 -2.88
N PRO A 28 -2.70 12.68 -2.97
CA PRO A 28 -1.27 12.48 -3.20
C PRO A 28 -0.68 11.52 -2.18
N SER A 29 0.25 10.69 -2.63
CA SER A 29 1.05 9.86 -1.75
C SER A 29 1.73 10.72 -0.68
N LEU A 30 1.73 10.22 0.55
CA LEU A 30 2.43 10.82 1.69
C LEU A 30 3.96 10.72 1.56
N ARG A 31 4.45 10.04 0.51
CA ARG A 31 5.87 9.86 0.19
C ARG A 31 6.14 10.02 -1.30
N GLY A 32 7.26 10.64 -1.64
CA GLY A 32 7.70 10.81 -3.02
C GLY A 32 8.24 9.53 -3.69
N ASP A 33 8.73 8.56 -2.91
CA ASP A 33 9.41 7.35 -3.41
C ASP A 33 8.53 6.10 -3.50
N ARG A 34 7.34 6.12 -2.88
CA ARG A 34 6.44 4.96 -2.80
C ARG A 34 5.00 5.41 -2.61
N ILE A 35 4.07 4.53 -2.95
CA ILE A 35 2.65 4.75 -2.71
C ILE A 35 2.37 4.53 -1.21
N GLU A 36 2.06 5.61 -0.50
CA GLU A 36 1.66 5.59 0.91
C GLU A 36 0.44 6.50 1.07
N LEU A 37 -0.70 5.91 1.39
CA LEU A 37 -2.01 6.55 1.41
C LEU A 37 -2.56 6.61 2.83
N THR A 38 -3.36 7.63 3.12
CA THR A 38 -4.07 7.74 4.39
C THR A 38 -5.17 6.68 4.48
N TYR A 39 -5.30 6.03 5.63
CA TYR A 39 -6.40 5.13 5.96
C TYR A 39 -7.25 5.71 7.07
N THR A 40 -8.56 5.82 6.86
CA THR A 40 -9.51 6.40 7.83
C THR A 40 -10.46 5.36 8.43
N GLY A 41 -10.33 4.10 8.03
CA GLY A 41 -11.21 3.03 8.45
C GLY A 41 -10.89 2.51 9.85
N ARG A 42 -11.70 1.55 10.29
CA ARG A 42 -11.45 0.88 11.57
C ARG A 42 -10.15 0.09 11.49
N LEU A 43 -9.31 0.29 12.50
CA LEU A 43 -8.06 -0.43 12.65
C LEU A 43 -8.30 -1.75 13.39
N PRO A 44 -7.58 -2.83 13.07
CA PRO A 44 -7.70 -4.06 13.82
C PRO A 44 -7.13 -3.88 15.23
N ALA A 45 -7.56 -4.71 16.18
CA ALA A 45 -7.30 -4.52 17.61
C ALA A 45 -5.80 -4.35 17.95
N GLN A 46 -4.90 -4.98 17.18
CA GLN A 46 -3.46 -4.82 17.37
C GLN A 46 -2.93 -3.41 17.06
N PHE A 47 -3.69 -2.57 16.36
CA PHE A 47 -3.40 -1.16 16.08
C PHE A 47 -4.21 -0.19 16.96
N ARG A 48 -4.88 -0.68 18.01
CA ARG A 48 -5.56 0.17 19.00
C ARG A 48 -4.60 1.21 19.58
N ASP A 49 -5.01 2.47 19.70
CA ASP A 49 -4.14 3.56 20.19
C ASP A 49 -2.93 3.88 19.27
N CYS A 50 -2.92 3.38 18.03
CA CYS A 50 -1.97 3.86 17.02
C CYS A 50 -2.44 5.19 16.44
N GLU A 51 -1.49 6.09 16.22
CA GLU A 51 -1.71 7.32 15.48
C GLU A 51 -1.27 7.13 14.03
N ASN A 52 -1.91 7.88 13.12
CA ASN A 52 -1.48 8.04 11.73
C ASN A 52 -1.35 6.72 10.96
N ALA A 53 -2.42 5.92 10.93
CA ALA A 53 -2.47 4.71 10.11
C ALA A 53 -2.45 5.04 8.61
N ARG A 54 -1.63 4.31 7.87
CA ARG A 54 -1.38 4.50 6.43
C ARG A 54 -1.37 3.17 5.73
N VAL A 55 -1.90 3.12 4.51
CA VAL A 55 -1.73 1.99 3.61
C VAL A 55 -0.50 2.22 2.74
N SER A 56 0.46 1.31 2.79
CA SER A 56 1.61 1.32 1.90
C SER A 56 1.46 0.22 0.87
N LEU A 57 1.63 0.57 -0.40
CA LEU A 57 1.60 -0.37 -1.51
C LEU A 57 3.00 -0.51 -2.11
N ILE A 58 3.37 -1.77 -2.38
CA ILE A 58 4.55 -2.11 -3.16
C ILE A 58 4.10 -2.94 -4.34
N VAL A 59 4.19 -2.35 -5.53
CA VAL A 59 3.76 -2.97 -6.78
C VAL A 59 4.98 -3.52 -7.50
N LYS A 60 4.97 -4.81 -7.84
CA LYS A 60 5.96 -5.45 -8.70
C LYS A 60 5.24 -6.06 -9.90
N PRO A 61 5.92 -6.29 -11.03
CA PRO A 61 5.31 -6.83 -12.24
C PRO A 61 4.48 -8.13 -12.11
N ARG A 62 4.63 -8.88 -11.01
CA ARG A 62 3.90 -10.14 -10.78
C ARG A 62 3.33 -10.28 -9.36
N ASP A 63 3.46 -9.25 -8.54
CA ASP A 63 3.11 -9.32 -7.12
C ASP A 63 2.82 -7.92 -6.61
N VAL A 64 1.69 -7.75 -5.91
CA VAL A 64 1.39 -6.50 -5.21
C VAL A 64 1.23 -6.82 -3.74
N ARG A 65 1.98 -6.08 -2.92
CA ARG A 65 1.86 -6.17 -1.48
C ARG A 65 1.24 -4.92 -0.93
N VAL A 66 0.13 -5.10 -0.21
CA VAL A 66 -0.54 -4.04 0.54
C VAL A 66 -0.23 -4.23 2.02
N CYS A 67 0.20 -3.16 2.69
CA CYS A 67 0.54 -3.18 4.11
C CYS A 67 -0.16 -2.03 4.85
N LEU A 68 -0.79 -2.32 5.98
CA LEU A 68 -1.17 -1.30 6.96
C LEU A 68 0.06 -0.93 7.78
N ARG A 69 0.37 0.35 7.90
CA ARG A 69 1.47 0.89 8.70
C ARG A 69 0.92 1.87 9.70
N ALA A 70 1.36 1.79 10.94
CA ALA A 70 1.05 2.80 11.93
C ALA A 70 2.20 2.99 12.91
N TYR A 71 2.14 4.07 13.68
CA TYR A 71 3.14 4.40 14.67
C TYR A 71 2.58 4.26 16.08
N ARG A 72 3.31 3.57 16.96
CA ARG A 72 3.02 3.50 18.40
C ARG A 72 4.33 3.50 19.18
N ASP A 73 4.46 4.37 20.18
CA ASP A 73 5.59 4.38 21.13
C ASP A 73 6.98 4.30 20.47
N LYS A 74 7.19 5.10 19.43
CA LYS A 74 8.42 5.14 18.63
C LYS A 74 8.71 3.89 17.78
N LYS A 75 7.77 2.96 17.68
CA LYS A 75 7.87 1.74 16.87
C LYS A 75 6.90 1.78 15.70
N ASN A 76 7.37 1.27 14.57
CA ASN A 76 6.53 1.03 13.40
C ASN A 76 5.83 -0.32 13.56
N LEU A 77 4.51 -0.30 13.50
CA LEU A 77 3.68 -1.50 13.38
C LEU A 77 3.32 -1.68 11.91
N LEU A 78 3.43 -2.91 11.42
CA LEU A 78 3.12 -3.27 10.04
C LEU A 78 2.26 -4.52 10.03
N ALA A 79 1.19 -4.52 9.24
CA ALA A 79 0.40 -5.71 8.96
C ALA A 79 0.29 -5.89 7.45
N VAL A 80 0.55 -7.10 6.96
CA VAL A 80 0.23 -7.47 5.58
C VAL A 80 -1.28 -7.63 5.48
N ILE A 81 -1.84 -7.10 4.41
CA ILE A 81 -3.26 -7.10 4.15
C ILE A 81 -3.53 -8.11 3.03
N ASP A 82 -4.50 -8.98 3.24
CA ASP A 82 -5.06 -9.80 2.18
C ASP A 82 -6.10 -8.95 1.45
N ALA A 83 -5.81 -8.64 0.19
CA ALA A 83 -6.69 -7.90 -0.70
C ALA A 83 -6.75 -8.65 -2.03
N GLU A 84 -7.95 -8.76 -2.60
CA GLU A 84 -8.17 -9.46 -3.85
C GLU A 84 -7.62 -8.64 -5.03
N PRO A 85 -7.15 -9.28 -6.12
CA PRO A 85 -6.62 -8.55 -7.28
C PRO A 85 -7.55 -7.45 -7.82
N PRO A 86 -8.88 -7.65 -7.97
CA PRO A 86 -9.77 -6.59 -8.44
C PRO A 86 -9.84 -5.37 -7.49
N GLU A 87 -9.68 -5.59 -6.18
CA GLU A 87 -9.69 -4.52 -5.19
C GLU A 87 -8.42 -3.67 -5.32
N ILE A 88 -7.26 -4.34 -5.45
CA ILE A 88 -5.97 -3.69 -5.66
C ILE A 88 -5.96 -2.92 -6.99
N GLU A 89 -6.52 -3.50 -8.05
CA GLU A 89 -6.64 -2.85 -9.36
C GLU A 89 -7.46 -1.56 -9.25
N ASN A 90 -8.67 -1.62 -8.67
CA ASN A 90 -9.52 -0.45 -8.48
C ASN A 90 -8.86 0.64 -7.62
N LEU A 91 -8.07 0.25 -6.61
CA LEU A 91 -7.32 1.21 -5.80
C LEU A 91 -6.22 1.92 -6.58
N LEU A 92 -5.43 1.18 -7.34
CA LEU A 92 -4.33 1.71 -8.12
C LEU A 92 -4.83 2.50 -9.33
N ASP A 93 -5.91 2.07 -9.99
CA ASP A 93 -6.59 2.85 -11.03
C ASP A 93 -7.00 4.22 -10.45
N ARG A 94 -7.75 4.26 -9.34
CA ARG A 94 -8.12 5.54 -8.68
C ARG A 94 -6.91 6.41 -8.32
N PHE A 95 -5.83 5.81 -7.82
CA PHE A 95 -4.61 6.53 -7.48
C PHE A 95 -3.88 7.12 -8.69
N PHE A 96 -3.79 6.38 -9.80
CA PHE A 96 -3.11 6.86 -11.00
C PHE A 96 -4.00 7.70 -11.92
N GLU A 97 -5.33 7.56 -11.83
CA GLU A 97 -6.31 8.37 -12.55
C GLU A 97 -6.52 9.76 -11.94
N THR A 98 -5.97 10.02 -10.74
CA THR A 98 -6.24 11.21 -9.92
C THR A 98 -6.43 12.51 -10.71
N PRO A 99 -7.68 12.99 -10.87
CA PRO A 99 -8.00 14.22 -11.61
C PRO A 99 -7.88 15.50 -10.77
N ASN A 100 -7.96 15.39 -9.43
CA ASN A 100 -8.23 16.53 -8.54
C ASN A 100 -6.98 17.23 -7.96
N SER A 101 -5.83 16.55 -7.85
CA SER A 101 -4.58 17.11 -7.30
C SER A 101 -3.54 17.48 -8.37
N GLY A 102 -3.74 17.04 -9.61
CA GLY A 102 -2.78 17.19 -10.72
C GLY A 102 -1.48 16.39 -10.56
N SER A 103 -1.34 15.59 -9.50
CA SER A 103 -0.14 14.78 -9.22
C SER A 103 -0.43 13.66 -8.22
N THR A 104 0.22 12.51 -8.44
CA THR A 104 0.21 11.35 -7.52
C THR A 104 0.98 11.61 -6.22
N GLY A 105 1.66 12.74 -6.08
CA GLY A 105 2.56 13.03 -4.96
C GLY A 105 3.91 12.30 -5.02
N LEU A 106 4.08 11.42 -6.01
CA LEU A 106 5.35 10.74 -6.29
C LEU A 106 6.28 11.67 -7.07
N GLU A 107 7.59 11.54 -6.85
CA GLU A 107 8.58 12.17 -7.72
C GLU A 107 8.48 11.57 -9.12
N SER A 108 8.79 12.34 -10.17
CA SER A 108 8.56 11.94 -11.57
C SER A 108 9.15 10.58 -11.93
N PHE A 109 10.36 10.28 -11.44
CA PHE A 109 10.99 8.98 -11.64
C PHE A 109 10.16 7.86 -11.02
N TRP A 110 9.81 7.98 -9.74
CA TRP A 110 9.05 6.97 -9.00
C TRP A 110 7.62 6.83 -9.53
N SER A 111 6.98 7.93 -9.93
CA SER A 111 5.65 7.90 -10.57
C SER A 111 5.66 7.00 -11.80
N GLY A 112 6.64 7.17 -12.70
CA GLY A 112 6.78 6.33 -13.88
C GLY A 112 7.09 4.87 -13.56
N VAL A 113 7.97 4.60 -12.59
CA VAL A 113 8.33 3.24 -12.17
C VAL A 113 7.12 2.51 -11.59
N TRP A 114 6.39 3.12 -10.66
CA TRP A 114 5.24 2.48 -10.02
C TRP A 114 4.08 2.29 -11.00
N PHE A 115 3.85 3.25 -11.89
CA PHE A 115 2.84 3.11 -12.95
C PHE A 115 3.17 1.95 -13.91
N ALA A 116 4.43 1.86 -14.37
CA ALA A 116 4.86 0.76 -15.24
C ALA A 116 4.69 -0.61 -14.56
N HIS A 117 5.09 -0.73 -13.29
CA HIS A 117 4.89 -1.97 -12.52
C HIS A 117 3.42 -2.32 -12.35
N PHE A 118 2.55 -1.33 -12.17
CA PHE A 118 1.11 -1.54 -12.07
C PHE A 118 0.53 -2.06 -13.38
N VAL A 119 0.88 -1.44 -14.52
CA VAL A 119 0.44 -1.88 -15.85
C VAL A 119 0.90 -3.31 -16.13
N ASP A 120 2.16 -3.64 -15.83
CA ASP A 120 2.71 -4.99 -16.01
C ASP A 120 1.96 -6.02 -15.14
N TRP A 121 1.72 -5.69 -13.87
CA TRP A 121 0.98 -6.55 -12.95
C TRP A 121 -0.46 -6.78 -13.42
N LYS A 122 -1.16 -5.71 -13.81
CA LYS A 122 -2.53 -5.75 -14.34
C LYS A 122 -2.63 -6.61 -15.61
N ALA A 123 -1.62 -6.53 -16.49
CA ALA A 123 -1.55 -7.39 -17.68
C ALA A 123 -1.31 -8.87 -17.32
N ALA A 124 -0.45 -9.14 -16.32
CA ALA A 124 -0.19 -10.49 -15.84
C ALA A 124 -1.43 -11.15 -15.23
N GLN A 125 -2.28 -10.39 -14.51
CA GLN A 125 -3.53 -10.92 -13.95
C GLN A 125 -4.51 -11.41 -15.03
N LYS A 126 -4.54 -10.77 -16.21
CA LYS A 126 -5.42 -11.16 -17.33
C LYS A 126 -4.94 -12.38 -18.11
N SER A 127 -3.68 -12.77 -17.91
CA SER A 127 -3.01 -13.87 -18.63
C SER A 127 -2.89 -15.13 -17.77
N ALA A 128 -3.36 -15.08 -16.52
CA ALA A 128 -3.37 -16.17 -15.55
C ALA A 128 -4.75 -16.83 -15.50
#